data_AF-A0A7Y4VJ75-F1
#
_entry.id   AF-A0A7Y4VJ75-F1
#
_cell.length_a   1.000
_cell.length_b   1.000
_cell.length_c   1.000
_cell.angle_alpha   90.00
_cell.angle_beta   90.00
_cell.angle_gamma   90.00
#
_symmetry.space_group_name_H-M   'P 1'
#
loop_
_entity.id
_entity.type
_entity.pdbx_description
1 polymer ?
#
loop_
_entity_poly.entity_id
_entity_poly.type
_entity_poly.pdbx_seq_one_letter_code
_entity_poly.pdbx_strand_id
1 'polypeptide(L)'
;MKRVTLVAFKALFLIVLFAVIYQMVNSSLDIYNNFAYDKAVLRYTPYGYVPLLDDPNNYHSSNADVKGGDFVYVENWESADNGSVVFAKVRSKLSSGYVNNRMLVETNINVMPIISVLMLSLILVFTVRKVYLKIHNIY
;
A
#
# COMPACT_ATOMS: atom_id res chain seq x y z
N MET A 1 2.18 45.98 1.16
CA MET A 1 1.35 44.96 0.47
C MET A 1 2.19 43.96 -0.32
N LYS A 2 3.06 44.37 -1.27
CA LYS A 2 3.86 43.45 -2.11
C LYS A 2 4.69 42.40 -1.34
N ARG A 3 5.27 42.77 -0.19
CA ARG A 3 6.09 41.85 0.63
C ARG A 3 5.25 40.78 1.34
N VAL A 4 4.06 41.16 1.83
CA VAL A 4 3.15 40.27 2.56
C VAL A 4 2.49 39.27 1.61
N THR A 5 2.06 39.71 0.42
CA THR A 5 1.54 38.81 -0.61
C THR A 5 2.60 37.82 -1.11
N LEU A 6 3.85 38.25 -1.24
CA LEU A 6 4.97 37.37 -1.64
C LEU A 6 5.30 36.33 -0.57
N VAL A 7 5.22 36.69 0.71
CA VAL A 7 5.38 35.75 1.84
C VAL A 7 4.21 34.76 1.91
N ALA A 8 2.98 35.23 1.73
CA ALA A 8 1.79 34.37 1.70
C ALA A 8 1.86 33.36 0.54
N PHE A 9 2.29 33.79 -0.65
CA PHE A 9 2.48 32.90 -1.80
C PHE A 9 3.54 31.84 -1.55
N LYS A 10 4.66 32.21 -0.91
CA LYS A 10 5.70 31.26 -0.51
C LYS A 10 5.19 30.24 0.50
N ALA A 11 4.43 30.67 1.51
CA ALA A 11 3.87 29.78 2.52
C ALA A 11 2.85 28.80 1.92
N LEU A 12 1.95 29.30 1.06
CA LEU A 12 0.94 28.48 0.40
C LEU A 12 1.58 27.43 -0.52
N PHE A 13 2.64 27.81 -1.23
CA PHE A 13 3.43 26.88 -2.03
C PHE A 13 4.12 25.80 -1.18
N LEU A 14 4.67 26.17 -0.02
CA LEU A 14 5.30 25.23 0.91
C LEU A 14 4.30 24.19 1.43
N ILE A 15 3.06 24.61 1.72
CA ILE A 15 1.96 23.73 2.12
C ILE A 15 1.61 22.75 1.00
N VAL A 16 1.50 23.22 -0.24
CA VAL A 16 1.21 22.35 -1.40
C VAL A 16 2.34 21.34 -1.62
N LEU A 17 3.60 21.76 -1.50
CA LEU A 17 4.75 20.87 -1.60
C LEU A 17 4.69 19.78 -0.51
N PHE A 18 4.35 20.16 0.72
CA PHE A 18 4.23 19.23 1.83
C PHE A 18 3.09 18.22 1.60
N ALA A 19 1.95 18.66 1.07
CA ALA A 19 0.83 17.80 0.72
C ALA A 19 1.21 16.78 -0.38
N VAL A 20 1.95 17.22 -1.40
CA VAL A 20 2.45 16.33 -2.46
C VAL A 20 3.44 15.30 -1.90
N ILE A 21 4.40 15.73 -1.07
CA ILE A 21 5.35 14.82 -0.41
C ILE A 21 4.60 13.82 0.46
N TYR A 22 3.65 14.27 1.27
CA TYR A 22 2.83 13.42 2.12
C TYR A 22 2.07 12.35 1.30
N GLN A 23 1.47 12.75 0.18
CA GLN A 23 0.79 11.82 -0.71
C GLN A 23 1.75 10.83 -1.38
N MET A 24 2.97 11.26 -1.73
CA MET A 24 4.00 10.39 -2.28
C MET A 24 4.54 9.39 -1.25
N VAL A 25 4.71 9.80 0.01
CA VAL A 25 5.12 8.91 1.11
C VAL A 25 4.05 7.86 1.37
N ASN A 26 2.77 8.25 1.44
CA ASN A 26 1.67 7.29 1.60
C ASN A 26 1.60 6.31 0.42
N SER A 27 1.72 6.79 -0.82
CA SER A 27 1.76 5.94 -2.00
C SER A 27 2.97 4.98 -1.99
N SER A 28 4.12 5.44 -1.50
CA SER A 28 5.33 4.62 -1.38
C SER A 28 5.23 3.59 -0.26
N LEU A 29 4.56 3.92 0.85
CA LEU A 29 4.23 2.99 1.94
C LEU A 29 3.21 1.94 1.48
N ASP A 30 2.21 2.33 0.70
CA ASP A 30 1.27 1.39 0.09
C ASP A 30 2.01 0.45 -0.86
N ILE A 31 2.90 0.98 -1.71
CA ILE A 31 3.77 0.18 -2.56
C ILE A 31 4.63 -0.76 -1.69
N TYR A 32 5.33 -0.27 -0.68
CA TYR A 32 6.16 -1.10 0.20
C TYR A 32 5.37 -2.20 0.91
N ASN A 33 4.20 -1.89 1.45
CA ASN A 33 3.28 -2.88 2.02
C ASN A 33 2.84 -3.91 0.97
N ASN A 34 2.77 -3.51 -0.31
CA ASN A 34 2.51 -4.43 -1.41
C ASN A 34 3.75 -5.27 -1.82
N PHE A 35 4.97 -4.96 -1.37
CA PHE A 35 6.22 -5.68 -1.71
C PHE A 35 6.86 -6.43 -0.54
N ALA A 36 6.54 -6.08 0.70
CA ALA A 36 7.07 -6.76 1.90
C ALA A 36 6.45 -8.15 2.12
N TYR A 37 5.39 -8.48 1.38
CA TYR A 37 4.58 -9.67 1.58
C TYR A 37 4.35 -10.37 0.24
N ASP A 38 4.31 -11.70 0.26
CA ASP A 38 4.04 -12.48 -0.94
C ASP A 38 2.64 -12.16 -1.45
N LYS A 39 2.48 -11.96 -2.75
CA LYS A 39 1.16 -11.68 -3.32
C LYS A 39 0.46 -12.98 -3.62
N ALA A 40 -0.77 -13.11 -3.18
CA ALA A 40 -1.63 -14.21 -3.56
C ALA A 40 -2.96 -13.70 -4.10
N VAL A 41 -3.54 -14.45 -5.02
CA VAL A 41 -4.93 -14.27 -5.44
C VAL A 41 -5.78 -15.28 -4.69
N LEU A 42 -6.90 -14.80 -4.15
CA LEU A 42 -7.89 -15.64 -3.52
C LEU A 42 -8.66 -16.44 -4.59
N ARG A 43 -8.71 -17.76 -4.43
CA ARG A 43 -9.48 -18.63 -5.32
C ARG A 43 -10.96 -18.26 -5.28
N TYR A 44 -11.62 -18.38 -6.43
CA TYR A 44 -13.07 -18.21 -6.51
C TYR A 44 -13.76 -19.26 -5.63
N THR A 45 -14.59 -18.80 -4.71
CA THR A 45 -15.50 -19.64 -3.94
C THR A 45 -16.89 -19.61 -4.56
N PRO A 46 -17.70 -20.69 -4.40
CA PRO A 46 -19.10 -20.68 -4.80
C PRO A 46 -19.92 -19.60 -4.07
N TYR A 47 -19.44 -19.14 -2.91
CA TYR A 47 -20.05 -18.07 -2.12
C TYR A 47 -19.59 -16.66 -2.53
N GLY A 48 -18.65 -16.54 -3.45
CA GLY A 48 -18.10 -15.27 -3.95
C GLY A 48 -17.14 -14.56 -3.00
N TYR A 49 -17.15 -14.87 -1.71
CA TYR A 49 -16.31 -14.25 -0.68
C TYR A 49 -15.67 -15.30 0.23
N VAL A 50 -14.59 -14.89 0.90
CA VAL A 50 -13.86 -15.66 1.90
C VAL A 50 -13.66 -14.78 3.13
N PRO A 51 -14.10 -15.23 4.32
CA PRO A 51 -13.91 -14.46 5.54
C PRO A 51 -12.44 -14.45 5.96
N LEU A 52 -11.97 -13.28 6.39
CA LEU A 52 -10.74 -13.10 7.13
C LEU A 52 -11.02 -13.38 8.60
N LEU A 53 -10.50 -14.51 9.09
CA LEU A 53 -10.69 -14.89 10.49
C LEU A 53 -9.75 -14.08 11.40
N ASP A 54 -10.24 -13.65 12.56
CA ASP A 54 -9.38 -13.11 13.62
C ASP A 54 -8.59 -14.21 14.33
N ASP A 55 -9.23 -15.37 14.50
CA ASP A 55 -8.67 -16.57 15.12
C ASP A 55 -8.86 -17.78 14.18
N PRO A 56 -7.77 -18.47 13.77
CA PRO A 56 -7.84 -19.65 12.90
C PRO A 56 -8.60 -20.85 13.50
N ASN A 57 -8.81 -20.86 14.82
CA ASN A 57 -9.60 -21.89 15.51
C ASN A 57 -11.08 -21.56 15.62
N ASN A 58 -11.49 -20.32 15.32
CA ASN A 58 -12.86 -19.85 15.45
C ASN A 58 -13.37 -19.25 14.13
N TYR A 59 -14.02 -20.09 13.31
CA TYR A 59 -14.59 -19.69 12.02
C TYR A 59 -15.72 -18.65 12.10
N HIS A 60 -16.24 -18.35 13.29
CA HIS A 60 -17.26 -17.31 13.49
C HIS A 60 -16.67 -15.93 13.81
N SER A 61 -15.38 -15.86 14.16
CA SER A 61 -14.70 -14.60 14.42
C SER A 61 -14.07 -14.11 13.12
N SER A 62 -14.83 -13.34 12.34
CA SER A 62 -14.31 -12.67 11.14
C SER A 62 -14.39 -11.15 11.28
N ASN A 63 -13.38 -10.46 10.77
CA ASN A 63 -13.31 -9.00 10.80
C ASN A 63 -13.58 -8.36 9.43
N ALA A 64 -13.51 -9.14 8.36
CA ALA A 64 -13.72 -8.69 6.99
C ALA A 64 -13.97 -9.86 6.06
N ASP A 65 -14.55 -9.57 4.89
CA ASP A 65 -14.74 -10.53 3.82
C ASP A 65 -13.96 -10.08 2.58
N VAL A 66 -13.27 -11.02 1.93
CA VAL A 66 -12.50 -10.77 0.72
C VAL A 66 -13.15 -11.50 -0.45
N LYS A 67 -13.31 -10.82 -1.57
CA LYS A 67 -13.94 -11.41 -2.75
C LYS A 67 -12.99 -12.41 -3.42
N GLY A 68 -13.54 -13.53 -3.91
CA GLY A 68 -12.79 -14.43 -4.78
C GLY A 68 -12.30 -13.70 -6.03
N GLY A 69 -11.02 -13.88 -6.36
CA GLY A 69 -10.33 -13.17 -7.44
C GLY A 69 -9.59 -11.90 -6.99
N ASP A 70 -9.79 -11.43 -5.76
CA ASP A 70 -9.05 -10.28 -5.23
C ASP A 70 -7.61 -10.66 -4.85
N PHE A 71 -6.71 -9.68 -4.96
CA PHE A 71 -5.34 -9.77 -4.48
C PHE A 71 -5.29 -9.57 -2.97
N VAL A 72 -4.50 -10.40 -2.30
CA VAL A 72 -4.14 -10.28 -0.90
C VAL A 72 -2.63 -10.40 -0.71
N TYR A 73 -2.16 -9.82 0.38
CA TYR A 73 -0.76 -9.87 0.79
C TYR A 73 -0.60 -10.93 1.87
N VAL A 74 0.24 -11.91 1.63
CA VAL A 74 0.51 -13.02 2.55
C VAL A 74 1.71 -12.64 3.42
N GLU A 75 1.44 -12.44 4.71
CA GLU A 75 2.49 -12.16 5.70
C GLU A 75 3.27 -13.44 6.05
N ASN A 76 2.55 -14.56 6.16
CA ASN A 76 3.12 -15.87 6.40
C ASN A 76 2.15 -16.95 5.89
N TRP A 77 2.61 -17.83 5.00
CA TRP A 77 1.83 -18.91 4.39
C TRP A 77 1.39 -20.01 5.35
N GLU A 78 2.16 -20.22 6.41
CA GLU A 78 1.93 -21.27 7.42
C GLU A 78 1.94 -20.64 8.81
N SER A 79 1.07 -19.65 9.02
CA SER A 79 1.04 -18.89 10.26
C SER A 79 0.36 -19.63 11.41
N ALA A 80 -0.58 -20.53 11.11
CA ALA A 80 -1.32 -21.29 12.11
C ALA A 80 -1.87 -22.60 11.53
N ASP A 81 -2.08 -23.58 12.41
CA ASP A 81 -2.72 -24.85 12.09
C ASP A 81 -3.77 -25.14 13.16
N ASN A 82 -4.99 -25.48 12.74
CA ASN A 82 -6.07 -25.88 13.65
C ASN A 82 -6.23 -27.40 13.77
N GLY A 83 -5.25 -28.17 13.28
CA GLY A 83 -5.22 -29.64 13.27
C GLY A 83 -5.89 -30.27 12.04
N SER A 84 -6.57 -29.49 11.20
CA SER A 84 -7.20 -29.95 9.95
C SER A 84 -6.79 -29.12 8.74
N VAL A 85 -6.50 -27.83 8.96
CA VAL A 85 -6.24 -26.85 7.91
C VAL A 85 -5.12 -25.91 8.35
N VAL A 86 -4.17 -25.69 7.44
CA VAL A 86 -3.12 -24.68 7.61
C VAL A 86 -3.63 -23.33 7.10
N PHE A 87 -3.46 -22.30 7.92
CA PHE A 87 -3.86 -20.94 7.64
C PHE A 87 -2.64 -20.07 7.35
N ALA A 88 -2.78 -19.28 6.29
CA ALA A 88 -1.92 -18.17 6.01
C ALA A 88 -2.45 -16.93 6.72
N LYS A 89 -1.55 -16.12 7.28
CA LYS A 89 -1.88 -14.78 7.74
C LYS A 89 -1.80 -13.84 6.56
N VAL A 90 -2.89 -13.15 6.27
CA VAL A 90 -3.02 -12.30 5.09
C VAL A 90 -3.55 -10.92 5.44
N ARG A 91 -3.23 -9.96 4.59
CA ARG A 91 -3.67 -8.57 4.67
C ARG A 91 -4.38 -8.19 3.39
N SER A 92 -5.59 -7.64 3.53
CA SER A 92 -6.40 -7.11 2.44
C SER A 92 -6.73 -5.64 2.72
N LYS A 93 -6.15 -4.73 1.93
CA LYS A 93 -6.31 -3.27 2.08
C LYS A 93 -6.05 -2.80 3.52
N LEU A 94 -7.10 -2.63 4.32
CA LEU A 94 -7.05 -2.13 5.70
C LEU A 94 -7.24 -3.23 6.77
N SER A 95 -7.62 -4.44 6.38
CA SER A 95 -7.91 -5.55 7.29
C SER A 95 -6.82 -6.63 7.22
N SER A 96 -6.56 -7.28 8.34
CA SER A 96 -5.63 -8.41 8.44
C SER A 96 -6.32 -9.57 9.14
N GLY A 97 -6.06 -10.80 8.72
CA GLY A 97 -6.64 -11.98 9.34
C GLY A 97 -6.04 -13.26 8.80
N TYR A 98 -6.69 -14.38 9.10
CA TYR A 98 -6.27 -15.71 8.71
C TYR A 98 -7.19 -16.25 7.62
N VAL A 99 -6.58 -16.83 6.59
CA VAL A 99 -7.26 -17.49 5.48
C VAL A 99 -6.64 -18.86 5.27
N ASN A 100 -7.45 -19.85 4.94
CA ASN A 100 -6.97 -21.18 4.58
C ASN A 100 -5.96 -21.07 3.42
N ASN A 101 -4.73 -21.54 3.63
CA ASN A 101 -3.64 -21.44 2.66
C ASN A 101 -4.03 -22.07 1.30
N ARG A 102 -4.81 -23.16 1.31
CA ARG A 102 -5.26 -23.81 0.05
C ARG A 102 -6.14 -22.92 -0.83
N MET A 103 -6.69 -21.85 -0.28
CA MET A 103 -7.51 -20.87 -1.00
C MET A 103 -6.68 -19.77 -1.65
N LEU A 104 -5.37 -19.75 -1.41
CA LEU A 104 -4.45 -18.78 -1.96
C LEU A 104 -3.72 -19.38 -3.15
N VAL A 105 -3.50 -18.56 -4.17
CA VAL A 105 -2.67 -18.90 -5.33
C VAL A 105 -1.57 -17.87 -5.39
N GLU A 106 -0.32 -18.32 -5.24
CA GLU A 106 0.85 -17.44 -5.33
C GLU A 106 0.88 -16.74 -6.69
N THR A 107 1.10 -15.44 -6.67
CA THR A 107 1.22 -14.63 -7.87
C THR A 107 2.63 -14.09 -8.01
N ASN A 108 3.32 -14.57 -9.04
CA ASN A 108 4.67 -14.15 -9.39
C ASN A 108 4.61 -12.80 -10.12
N ILE A 109 4.37 -11.70 -9.38
CA ILE A 109 4.33 -10.34 -9.95
C ILE A 109 5.34 -9.46 -9.22
N ASN A 110 6.57 -9.45 -9.74
CA ASN A 110 7.63 -8.47 -9.47
C ASN A 110 8.21 -8.09 -10.84
N VAL A 111 8.24 -6.82 -11.30
CA VAL A 111 9.34 -5.85 -11.08
C VAL A 111 8.89 -4.36 -11.21
N MET A 112 7.64 -4.09 -11.58
CA MET A 112 7.22 -2.74 -12.04
C MET A 112 7.33 -1.53 -11.06
N PRO A 113 7.27 -1.64 -9.73
CA PRO A 113 7.09 -0.48 -8.85
C PRO A 113 8.36 0.12 -8.25
N ILE A 114 9.47 -0.63 -8.18
CA ILE A 114 10.77 -0.04 -7.77
C ILE A 114 11.15 1.06 -8.76
N ILE A 115 10.90 0.81 -10.06
CA ILE A 115 11.12 1.78 -11.13
C ILE A 115 10.20 2.99 -10.98
N SER A 116 8.93 2.79 -10.62
CA SER A 116 7.97 3.89 -10.39
C SER A 116 8.37 4.77 -9.21
N VAL A 117 8.84 4.19 -8.10
CA VAL A 117 9.31 4.93 -6.92
C VAL A 117 10.58 5.71 -7.24
N LEU A 118 11.54 5.12 -7.95
CA LEU A 118 12.76 5.81 -8.42
C LEU A 118 12.43 6.97 -9.37
N MET A 119 11.51 6.77 -10.31
CA MET A 119 11.04 7.82 -11.22
C MET A 119 10.34 8.96 -10.47
N LEU A 120 9.46 8.65 -9.50
CA LEU A 120 8.80 9.68 -8.68
C LEU A 120 9.81 10.50 -7.88
N SER A 121 10.82 9.85 -7.31
CA SER A 121 11.89 10.49 -6.53
C SER A 121 12.70 11.44 -7.41
N LEU A 122 13.06 11.02 -8.62
CA LEU A 122 13.77 11.86 -9.60
C LEU A 122 12.94 13.07 -10.04
N ILE A 123 11.65 12.88 -10.31
CA ILE A 123 10.73 13.98 -10.69
C ILE A 123 10.63 15.00 -9.55
N LEU A 124 10.53 14.55 -8.30
CA LEU A 124 10.47 15.44 -7.15
C LEU A 124 11.75 16.25 -6.98
N VAL A 125 12.92 15.61 -7.02
CA VAL A 125 14.22 16.29 -6.94
C VAL A 125 14.36 17.32 -8.07
N PHE A 126 13.99 16.96 -9.30
CA PHE A 126 14.06 17.86 -10.44
C PHE A 126 13.12 19.07 -10.28
N THR A 127 11.90 18.84 -9.79
CA THR A 127 10.90 19.89 -9.59
C THR A 127 11.32 20.85 -8.48
N VAL A 128 11.78 20.33 -7.33
CA VAL A 128 12.29 21.13 -6.22
C VAL A 128 13.49 21.97 -6.65
N ARG A 129 14.45 21.38 -7.37
CA ARG A 129 15.62 22.10 -7.90
C ARG A 129 15.21 23.23 -8.86
N LYS A 130 14.29 22.96 -9.79
CA LYS A 130 13.82 23.96 -10.77
C LYS A 130 13.13 25.14 -10.08
N VAL A 131 12.38 24.88 -9.02
CA VAL A 131 11.69 25.91 -8.23
C VAL A 131 12.70 26.71 -7.40
N TYR A 132 13.65 26.05 -6.73
CA TYR A 132 14.71 26.72 -5.99
C TYR A 132 15.47 27.71 -6.88
N LEU A 133 15.88 27.26 -8.07
CA LEU A 133 16.56 28.13 -9.04
C LEU A 133 15.70 29.29 -9.50
N LYS A 134 14.40 29.10 -9.74
CA LYS A 134 13.50 30.21 -10.08
C LYS A 134 13.35 31.23 -8.95
N ILE A 135 13.26 30.80 -7.69
CA ILE A 135 13.11 31.72 -6.56
C ILE A 135 14.42 32.47 -6.28
N HIS A 136 15.56 31.83 -6.50
CA HIS A 136 16.87 32.42 -6.22
C HIS A 136 17.42 33.30 -7.36
N ASN A 137 17.18 32.95 -8.63
CA ASN A 137 17.53 33.78 -9.80
C ASN A 137 16.59 34.99 -10.03
N ILE A 138 15.58 35.19 -9.18
CA ILE A 138 14.73 36.39 -9.21
C ILE A 138 15.34 37.54 -8.37
N TYR A 139 16.54 37.35 -7.81
CA TYR A 139 17.38 38.41 -7.25
C TYR A 139 18.61 38.67 -8.13
#